data_AF-A0A091AXN6-F1
#
_entry.id   AF-A0A091AXN6-F1
#
_cell.length_a   1.000
_cell.length_b   1.000
_cell.length_c   1.000
_cell.angle_alpha   90.00
_cell.angle_beta   90.00
_cell.angle_gamma   90.00
#
_symmetry.space_group_name_H-M   'P 1'
#
loop_
_entity.id
_entity.type
_entity.pdbx_description
1 polymer ?
#
loop_
_entity_poly.entity_id
_entity_poly.type
_entity_poly.pdbx_seq_one_letter_code
_entity_poly.pdbx_strand_id
1 'polypeptide(L)'
;MRATPLIGIRWAVAAIALQLSACAMQPRVHDAAPDDRQAAMLQAIHSQGEAGDWLVIRGVHATDNAVASLSNQPLSHAAVLDPERGVVIEAEGVGVHETPIADFVAKSRRLLLIKPEAATAATRPAAIARARGLVGKGYDFLGLAGVNVRDRYYCTELALTIYPLTRGSDPLPAVVPPGQLWHWGTIAFDSGPVSTPRE
;
A
#
# COMPACT_ATOMS: atom_id res chain seq x y z
N MET A 1 32.62 2.88 -58.97
CA MET A 1 31.35 2.75 -58.21
C MET A 1 31.70 2.11 -56.87
N ARG A 2 31.60 2.84 -55.75
CA ARG A 2 31.87 2.31 -54.39
C ARG A 2 30.53 2.22 -53.65
N ALA A 3 30.19 1.01 -53.19
CA ALA A 3 29.03 0.75 -52.36
C ALA A 3 29.42 0.87 -50.88
N THR A 4 28.64 1.61 -50.11
CA THR A 4 28.79 1.82 -48.66
C THR A 4 27.95 0.76 -47.91
N PRO A 5 28.44 0.10 -46.85
CA PRO A 5 27.66 -0.89 -46.13
C PRO A 5 26.79 -0.26 -45.03
N LEU A 6 25.47 -0.45 -45.14
CA LEU A 6 24.47 -0.17 -44.11
C LEU A 6 24.44 -1.31 -43.09
N ILE A 7 25.38 -1.35 -42.14
CA ILE A 7 25.39 -2.39 -41.08
C ILE A 7 25.28 -1.80 -39.65
N GLY A 8 25.34 -0.47 -39.47
CA GLY A 8 25.45 0.13 -38.13
C GLY A 8 24.14 0.41 -37.37
N ILE A 9 22.97 0.41 -38.02
CA ILE A 9 21.78 1.09 -37.43
C ILE A 9 20.93 0.18 -36.52
N ARG A 10 20.99 -1.15 -36.67
CA ARG A 10 20.09 -2.07 -35.92
C ARG A 10 20.50 -2.32 -34.47
N TRP A 11 21.76 -2.13 -34.10
CA TRP A 11 22.23 -2.35 -32.73
C TRP A 11 22.02 -1.13 -31.81
N ALA A 12 21.99 0.08 -32.37
CA ALA A 12 21.79 1.30 -31.59
C ALA A 12 20.37 1.41 -30.99
N VAL A 13 19.35 0.91 -31.69
CA VAL A 13 17.95 0.98 -31.22
C VAL A 13 17.67 0.03 -30.05
N ALA A 14 18.30 -1.16 -30.03
CA ALA A 14 18.14 -2.12 -28.95
C ALA A 14 18.81 -1.68 -27.65
N ALA A 15 19.95 -0.97 -27.73
CA ALA A 15 20.64 -0.44 -26.55
C ALA A 15 19.89 0.74 -25.90
N ILE A 16 19.22 1.57 -26.70
CA ILE A 16 18.41 2.69 -26.18
C ILE A 16 17.15 2.18 -25.48
N ALA A 17 16.52 1.11 -25.98
CA ALA A 17 15.35 0.52 -25.34
C ALA A 17 15.67 -0.11 -23.97
N LEU A 18 16.88 -0.68 -23.78
CA LEU A 18 17.30 -1.24 -22.49
C LEU A 18 17.66 -0.17 -21.44
N GLN A 19 18.16 0.99 -21.87
CA GLN A 19 18.53 2.08 -20.95
C GLN A 19 17.32 2.87 -20.42
N LEU A 20 16.17 2.80 -21.11
CA LEU A 20 14.93 3.46 -20.66
C LEU A 20 14.15 2.65 -19.61
N SER A 21 14.48 1.37 -19.39
CA SER A 21 13.81 0.52 -18.39
C SER A 21 14.34 0.70 -16.96
N ALA A 22 15.51 1.31 -16.77
CA ALA A 22 16.11 1.51 -15.46
C ALA A 22 15.45 2.64 -14.64
N CYS A 23 14.61 3.47 -15.26
CA CYS A 23 14.01 4.64 -14.60
C CYS A 23 12.66 4.37 -13.92
N ALA A 24 12.13 3.15 -13.96
CA ALA A 24 10.76 2.85 -13.51
C ALA A 24 10.66 2.01 -12.23
N MET A 25 11.77 1.60 -11.62
CA MET A 25 11.76 0.72 -10.45
C MET A 25 11.99 1.51 -9.16
N GLN A 26 11.05 1.42 -8.23
CA GLN A 26 11.17 2.06 -6.92
C GLN A 26 12.39 1.48 -6.15
N PRO A 27 13.14 2.31 -5.40
CA PRO A 27 14.23 1.84 -4.58
C PRO A 27 13.77 0.75 -3.61
N ARG A 28 14.55 -0.32 -3.53
CA ARG A 28 14.37 -1.32 -2.48
C ARG A 28 14.68 -0.66 -1.14
N VAL A 29 13.79 -0.88 -0.20
CA VAL A 29 13.93 -0.39 1.17
C VAL A 29 14.10 -1.60 2.07
N HIS A 30 15.08 -1.53 2.96
CA HIS A 30 15.38 -2.58 3.93
C HIS A 30 15.23 -2.11 5.38
N ASP A 31 15.39 -0.81 5.63
CA ASP A 31 15.30 -0.25 6.98
C ASP A 31 13.96 0.44 7.22
N ALA A 32 13.36 0.12 8.36
CA ALA A 32 12.20 0.81 8.90
C ALA A 32 12.54 2.26 9.26
N ALA A 33 11.52 3.03 9.66
CA ALA A 33 11.75 4.36 10.19
C ALA A 33 12.58 4.29 11.49
N PRO A 34 13.41 5.29 11.80
CA PRO A 34 14.10 5.34 13.09
C PRO A 34 13.12 5.40 14.27
N ASP A 35 13.56 5.04 15.47
CA ASP A 35 12.70 4.86 16.65
C ASP A 35 11.89 6.12 17.02
N ASP A 36 12.47 7.31 16.87
CA ASP A 36 11.79 8.59 17.13
C ASP A 36 10.59 8.80 16.19
N ARG A 37 10.75 8.41 14.92
CA ARG A 37 9.67 8.45 13.93
C ARG A 37 8.64 7.35 14.17
N GLN A 38 9.06 6.14 14.54
CA GLN A 38 8.11 5.09 14.93
C GLN A 38 7.27 5.52 16.13
N ALA A 39 7.88 6.15 17.14
CA ALA A 39 7.18 6.70 18.29
C ALA A 39 6.19 7.80 17.86
N ALA A 40 6.57 8.69 16.93
CA ALA A 40 5.66 9.70 16.39
C ALA A 40 4.47 9.07 15.62
N MET A 41 4.70 8.00 14.84
CA MET A 41 3.63 7.27 14.16
C MET A 41 2.66 6.64 15.17
N LEU A 42 3.17 5.97 16.20
CA LEU A 42 2.35 5.39 17.27
C LEU A 42 1.53 6.46 17.99
N GLN A 43 2.16 7.59 18.34
CA GLN A 43 1.46 8.70 18.97
C GLN A 43 0.35 9.27 18.09
N ALA A 44 0.57 9.39 16.78
CA ALA A 44 -0.45 9.83 15.84
C ALA A 44 -1.62 8.84 15.76
N ILE A 45 -1.35 7.54 15.69
CA ILE A 45 -2.38 6.49 15.70
C ILE A 45 -3.21 6.56 17.00
N HIS A 46 -2.55 6.70 18.15
CA HIS A 46 -3.23 6.77 19.44
C HIS A 46 -4.09 8.04 19.61
N SER A 47 -3.63 9.18 19.10
CA SER A 47 -4.30 10.47 19.30
C SER A 47 -5.36 10.79 18.25
N GLN A 48 -5.24 10.22 17.05
CA GLN A 48 -6.09 10.59 15.90
C GLN A 48 -6.77 9.38 15.25
N GLY A 49 -6.30 8.17 15.51
CA GLY A 49 -6.81 6.96 14.89
C GLY A 49 -8.15 6.53 15.47
N GLU A 50 -9.08 6.17 14.58
CA GLU A 50 -10.38 5.60 14.93
C GLU A 50 -10.56 4.23 14.31
N ALA A 51 -11.45 3.44 14.91
CA ALA A 51 -11.85 2.13 14.41
C ALA A 51 -12.27 2.20 12.93
N GLY A 52 -11.58 1.45 12.08
CA GLY A 52 -11.84 1.39 10.64
C GLY A 52 -11.16 2.49 9.84
N ASP A 53 -10.27 3.30 10.42
CA ASP A 53 -9.33 4.12 9.65
C ASP A 53 -8.33 3.20 8.91
N TRP A 54 -7.68 3.72 7.86
CA TRP A 54 -6.66 2.98 7.12
C TRP A 54 -5.25 3.44 7.53
N LEU A 55 -4.36 2.48 7.78
CA LEU A 55 -2.93 2.73 7.87
C LEU A 55 -2.28 2.32 6.56
N VAL A 56 -1.66 3.26 5.86
CA VAL A 56 -1.01 3.02 4.57
C VAL A 56 0.47 3.26 4.71
N ILE A 57 1.30 2.27 4.36
CA ILE A 57 2.71 2.30 4.67
C ILE A 57 3.59 2.12 3.45
N ARG A 58 4.81 2.64 3.55
CA ARG A 58 5.95 2.09 2.81
C ARG A 58 6.60 1.04 3.72
N GLY A 59 6.21 -0.21 3.54
CA GLY A 59 6.81 -1.33 4.27
C GLY A 59 8.19 -1.70 3.72
N VAL A 60 8.89 -2.54 4.49
CA VAL A 60 10.30 -2.91 4.23
C VAL A 60 10.49 -4.37 3.83
N HIS A 61 9.41 -5.16 3.83
CA HIS A 61 9.48 -6.58 3.48
C HIS A 61 9.62 -6.80 1.96
N ALA A 62 9.91 -8.04 1.57
CA ALA A 62 10.08 -8.39 0.16
C ALA A 62 8.79 -8.17 -0.66
N THR A 63 7.64 -8.50 -0.09
CA THR A 63 6.32 -8.27 -0.69
C THR A 63 6.04 -6.79 -0.87
N ASP A 64 6.39 -5.95 0.09
CA ASP A 64 6.29 -4.49 -0.01
C ASP A 64 7.12 -3.93 -1.16
N ASN A 65 8.35 -4.41 -1.29
CA ASN A 65 9.24 -4.00 -2.37
C ASN A 65 8.70 -4.43 -3.74
N ALA A 66 8.08 -5.61 -3.84
CA ALA A 66 7.42 -6.06 -5.05
C ALA A 66 6.21 -5.17 -5.39
N VAL A 67 5.32 -4.89 -4.44
CA VAL A 67 4.14 -4.04 -4.67
C VAL A 67 4.54 -2.62 -5.09
N ALA A 68 5.49 -1.98 -4.38
CA ALA A 68 5.97 -0.65 -4.75
C ALA A 68 6.59 -0.62 -6.16
N SER A 69 7.34 -1.66 -6.52
CA SER A 69 7.95 -1.76 -7.86
C SER A 69 6.90 -1.97 -8.95
N LEU A 70 5.96 -2.90 -8.73
CA LEU A 70 4.92 -3.24 -9.72
C LEU A 70 3.89 -2.12 -9.91
N SER A 71 3.54 -1.43 -8.83
CA SER A 71 2.61 -0.29 -8.89
C SER A 71 3.30 1.04 -9.26
N ASN A 72 4.64 1.06 -9.24
CA ASN A 72 5.45 2.27 -9.31
C ASN A 72 4.96 3.35 -8.32
N GLN A 73 4.60 2.94 -7.10
CA GLN A 73 4.13 3.82 -6.04
C GLN A 73 5.07 3.78 -4.83
N PRO A 74 5.24 4.91 -4.10
CA PRO A 74 6.09 4.98 -2.92
C PRO A 74 5.50 4.28 -1.69
N LEU A 75 4.21 3.94 -1.71
CA LEU A 75 3.50 3.24 -0.64
C LEU A 75 3.14 1.84 -1.14
N SER A 76 3.36 0.83 -0.30
CA SER A 76 3.35 -0.58 -0.69
C SER A 76 2.29 -1.41 -0.02
N HIS A 77 1.67 -0.91 1.06
CA HIS A 77 0.76 -1.72 1.85
C HIS A 77 -0.29 -0.90 2.58
N ALA A 78 -1.42 -1.52 2.90
CA ALA A 78 -2.54 -0.92 3.59
C ALA A 78 -3.16 -1.91 4.59
N ALA A 79 -3.60 -1.39 5.73
CA ALA A 79 -4.27 -2.16 6.76
C ALA A 79 -5.42 -1.36 7.40
N VAL A 80 -6.39 -2.07 7.98
CA VAL A 80 -7.53 -1.48 8.68
C VAL A 80 -7.19 -1.38 10.18
N LEU A 81 -7.31 -0.20 10.77
CA LEU A 81 -7.03 0.04 12.19
C LEU A 81 -8.17 -0.50 13.08
N ASP A 82 -7.82 -1.35 14.04
CA ASP A 82 -8.71 -1.82 15.11
C ASP A 82 -8.11 -1.44 16.48
N PRO A 83 -8.33 -0.19 16.94
CA PRO A 83 -7.67 0.33 18.13
C PRO A 83 -8.24 -0.31 19.42
N GLU A 84 -9.47 -0.82 19.39
CA GLU A 84 -10.08 -1.54 20.53
C GLU A 84 -9.31 -2.82 20.87
N ARG A 85 -8.80 -3.50 19.83
CA ARG A 85 -8.00 -4.72 19.97
C ARG A 85 -6.49 -4.47 19.98
N GLY A 86 -6.05 -3.24 19.71
CA GLY A 86 -4.63 -2.91 19.60
C GLY A 86 -3.95 -3.51 18.38
N VAL A 87 -4.71 -3.80 17.33
CA VAL A 87 -4.23 -4.47 16.10
C VAL A 87 -4.59 -3.67 14.86
N VAL A 88 -3.94 -4.03 13.75
CA VAL A 88 -4.43 -3.77 12.41
C VAL A 88 -4.89 -5.08 11.79
N ILE A 89 -5.87 -5.02 10.90
CA ILE A 89 -6.30 -6.14 10.07
C ILE A 89 -5.73 -5.90 8.69
N GLU A 90 -4.84 -6.79 8.24
CA GLU A 90 -4.10 -6.64 7.00
C GLU A 90 -4.16 -7.90 6.14
N ALA A 91 -3.98 -7.73 4.84
CA ALA A 91 -3.84 -8.82 3.89
C ALA A 91 -2.43 -8.79 3.28
N GLU A 92 -1.61 -9.79 3.57
CA GLU A 92 -0.31 -10.03 2.94
C GLU A 92 -0.17 -11.55 2.68
N GLY A 93 0.98 -12.05 2.22
CA GLY A 93 1.12 -13.38 1.62
C GLY A 93 0.50 -14.58 2.37
N VAL A 94 0.30 -14.50 3.69
CA VAL A 94 -0.37 -15.52 4.52
C VAL A 94 -1.91 -15.43 4.52
N GLY A 95 -2.49 -14.39 3.95
CA GLY A 95 -3.92 -14.08 3.97
C GLY A 95 -4.26 -12.89 4.88
N VAL A 96 -5.56 -12.72 5.11
CA VAL A 96 -6.10 -11.69 6.01
C VAL A 96 -5.88 -12.12 7.46
N HIS A 97 -5.20 -11.32 8.24
CA HIS A 97 -4.90 -11.61 9.64
C HIS A 97 -4.79 -10.33 10.49
N GLU A 98 -4.68 -10.50 11.80
CA GLU A 98 -4.46 -9.43 12.77
C GLU A 98 -2.97 -9.31 13.09
N THR A 99 -2.45 -8.08 13.08
CA THR A 99 -1.07 -7.76 13.46
C THR A 99 -1.08 -6.67 14.52
N PRO A 100 -0.31 -6.79 15.63
CA PRO A 100 -0.20 -5.72 16.61
C PRO A 100 0.20 -4.38 15.97
N ILE A 101 -0.42 -3.28 16.41
CA ILE A 101 -0.13 -1.95 15.83
C ILE A 101 1.38 -1.62 15.92
N ALA A 102 2.02 -1.98 17.02
CA ALA A 102 3.46 -1.79 17.22
C ALA A 102 4.29 -2.53 16.16
N ASP A 103 3.97 -3.79 15.88
CA ASP A 103 4.67 -4.61 14.89
C ASP A 103 4.46 -4.08 13.48
N PHE A 104 3.25 -3.60 13.18
CA PHE A 104 2.94 -2.94 11.91
C PHE A 104 3.77 -1.65 11.71
N VAL A 105 3.90 -0.82 12.75
CA VAL A 105 4.76 0.38 12.72
C VAL A 105 6.24 -0.01 12.61
N ALA A 106 6.67 -1.06 13.31
CA ALA A 106 8.06 -1.52 13.28
C ALA A 106 8.52 -1.98 11.88
N LYS A 107 7.60 -2.46 11.05
CA LYS A 107 7.88 -2.78 9.63
C LYS A 107 7.67 -1.61 8.66
N SER A 108 7.43 -0.39 9.16
CA SER A 108 7.08 0.79 8.35
C SER A 108 8.21 1.80 8.24
N ARG A 109 8.54 2.21 7.00
CA ARG A 109 9.44 3.35 6.73
C ARG A 109 8.70 4.68 6.61
N ARG A 110 7.47 4.65 6.12
CA ARG A 110 6.55 5.79 6.08
C ARG A 110 5.16 5.29 6.42
N LEU A 111 4.37 6.11 7.09
CA LEU A 111 2.98 5.79 7.44
C LEU A 111 2.08 6.99 7.16
N LEU A 112 0.96 6.71 6.53
CA LEU A 112 -0.21 7.57 6.45
C LEU A 112 -1.32 6.99 7.31
N LEU A 113 -1.99 7.85 8.07
CA LEU A 113 -3.30 7.57 8.66
C LEU A 113 -4.35 8.24 7.78
N ILE A 114 -5.24 7.45 7.20
CA ILE A 114 -6.30 7.93 6.30
C ILE A 114 -7.65 7.63 6.93
N LYS A 115 -8.52 8.65 7.00
CA LYS A 115 -9.92 8.55 7.43
C LYS A 115 -10.80 8.35 6.19
N PRO A 116 -11.38 7.16 5.97
CA PRO A 116 -12.22 6.91 4.79
C PRO A 116 -13.43 7.85 4.77
N GLU A 117 -13.86 8.32 3.60
CA GLU A 117 -15.01 9.21 3.48
C GLU A 117 -16.30 8.58 4.02
N ALA A 118 -16.43 7.26 3.83
CA ALA A 118 -17.56 6.48 4.33
C ALA A 118 -17.48 6.17 5.83
N ALA A 119 -16.39 6.55 6.52
CA ALA A 119 -16.20 6.29 7.95
C ALA A 119 -16.91 7.34 8.81
N THR A 120 -18.09 6.98 9.30
CA THR A 120 -18.93 7.78 10.19
C THR A 120 -19.17 7.02 11.49
N ALA A 121 -19.62 7.71 12.54
CA ALA A 121 -20.00 7.05 13.79
C ALA A 121 -21.02 5.89 13.59
N ALA A 122 -21.87 5.99 12.57
CA ALA A 122 -22.86 4.97 12.23
C ALA A 122 -22.29 3.78 11.45
N THR A 123 -21.26 3.99 10.62
CA THR A 123 -20.73 2.96 9.70
C THR A 123 -19.51 2.23 10.25
N ARG A 124 -18.69 2.87 11.09
CA ARG A 124 -17.48 2.28 11.67
C ARG A 124 -17.72 0.92 12.36
N PRO A 125 -18.76 0.74 13.20
CA PRO A 125 -18.97 -0.55 13.88
C PRO A 125 -19.19 -1.71 12.89
N ALA A 126 -19.98 -1.47 11.84
CA ALA A 126 -20.25 -2.46 10.81
C ALA A 126 -19.00 -2.74 9.95
N ALA A 127 -18.22 -1.70 9.64
CA ALA A 127 -16.98 -1.83 8.88
C ALA A 127 -15.94 -2.67 9.62
N ILE A 128 -15.75 -2.43 10.92
CA ILE A 128 -14.85 -3.24 11.75
C ILE A 128 -15.36 -4.66 11.96
N ALA A 129 -16.66 -4.85 12.20
CA ALA A 129 -17.23 -6.19 12.28
C ALA A 129 -16.99 -6.97 10.96
N ARG A 130 -17.12 -6.29 9.82
CA ARG A 130 -16.80 -6.86 8.51
C ARG A 130 -15.32 -7.19 8.37
N ALA A 131 -14.41 -6.28 8.72
CA ALA A 131 -12.97 -6.51 8.67
C ALA A 131 -12.57 -7.75 9.50
N ARG A 132 -13.05 -7.83 10.74
CA ARG A 132 -12.84 -8.97 11.64
C ARG A 132 -13.38 -10.27 11.04
N GLY A 133 -14.53 -10.23 10.36
CA GLY A 133 -15.12 -11.38 9.66
C GLY A 133 -14.36 -11.85 8.42
N LEU A 134 -13.41 -11.07 7.90
CA LEU A 134 -12.55 -11.45 6.78
C LEU A 134 -11.24 -12.11 7.24
N VAL A 135 -10.91 -12.08 8.54
CA VAL A 135 -9.73 -12.77 9.08
C VAL A 135 -9.79 -14.26 8.74
N GLY A 136 -8.66 -14.79 8.26
CA GLY A 136 -8.51 -16.16 7.77
C GLY A 136 -8.80 -16.36 6.27
N LYS A 137 -9.25 -15.32 5.56
CA LYS A 137 -9.38 -15.37 4.08
C LYS A 137 -8.00 -15.35 3.41
N GLY A 138 -7.90 -15.97 2.23
CA GLY A 138 -6.62 -16.09 1.51
C GLY A 138 -6.17 -14.77 0.87
N TYR A 139 -4.87 -14.68 0.56
CA TYR A 139 -4.31 -13.54 -0.16
C TYR A 139 -4.58 -13.62 -1.67
N ASP A 140 -4.92 -12.49 -2.29
CA ASP A 140 -5.14 -12.39 -3.73
C ASP A 140 -3.89 -11.90 -4.48
N PHE A 141 -2.99 -12.82 -4.82
CA PHE A 141 -1.82 -12.52 -5.64
C PHE A 141 -2.18 -12.09 -7.07
N LEU A 142 -3.31 -12.55 -7.62
CA LEU A 142 -3.75 -12.23 -8.97
C LEU A 142 -4.45 -10.87 -9.03
N GLY A 143 -5.04 -10.43 -7.92
CA GLY A 143 -5.60 -9.10 -7.74
C GLY A 143 -4.58 -7.98 -7.97
N LEU A 144 -3.30 -8.22 -7.68
CA LEU A 144 -2.20 -7.29 -7.99
C LEU A 144 -1.98 -7.09 -9.51
N ALA A 145 -2.49 -8.01 -10.34
CA ALA A 145 -2.47 -7.93 -11.80
C ALA A 145 -3.85 -7.59 -12.40
N GLY A 146 -4.83 -7.20 -11.56
CA GLY A 146 -6.18 -6.82 -11.99
C GLY A 146 -7.15 -7.98 -12.18
N VAL A 147 -6.80 -9.18 -11.70
CA VAL A 147 -7.68 -10.36 -11.76
C VAL A 147 -8.11 -10.71 -10.34
N ASN A 148 -9.31 -10.30 -9.95
CA ASN A 148 -9.84 -10.55 -8.61
C ASN A 148 -10.29 -12.00 -8.46
N VAL A 149 -9.85 -12.66 -7.39
CA VAL A 149 -10.27 -14.00 -6.98
C VAL A 149 -11.28 -13.90 -5.82
N ARG A 150 -12.47 -14.49 -6.02
CA ARG A 150 -13.52 -14.51 -5.00
C ARG A 150 -13.00 -15.07 -3.66
N ASP A 151 -13.39 -14.42 -2.55
CA ASP A 151 -13.00 -14.77 -1.19
C ASP A 151 -11.49 -14.67 -0.90
N ARG A 152 -10.75 -13.93 -1.72
CA ARG A 152 -9.36 -13.53 -1.48
C ARG A 152 -9.24 -12.03 -1.54
N TYR A 153 -8.25 -11.49 -0.85
CA TYR A 153 -8.04 -10.05 -0.75
C TYR A 153 -6.55 -9.73 -0.84
N TYR A 154 -6.21 -8.69 -1.58
CA TYR A 154 -4.98 -7.94 -1.33
C TYR A 154 -5.27 -6.71 -0.44
N CYS A 155 -4.21 -6.00 -0.03
CA CYS A 155 -4.27 -5.03 1.06
C CYS A 155 -5.29 -3.88 0.85
N THR A 156 -5.37 -3.30 -0.34
CA THR A 156 -6.33 -2.20 -0.60
C THR A 156 -7.75 -2.71 -0.88
N GLU A 157 -7.90 -3.90 -1.45
CA GLU A 157 -9.21 -4.54 -1.57
C GLU A 157 -9.85 -4.79 -0.22
N LEU A 158 -9.08 -5.28 0.76
CA LEU A 158 -9.53 -5.40 2.14
C LEU A 158 -9.99 -4.04 2.69
N ALA A 159 -9.15 -3.00 2.55
CA ALA A 159 -9.43 -1.65 3.06
C ALA A 159 -10.70 -1.04 2.45
N LEU A 160 -10.92 -1.21 1.14
CA LEU A 160 -12.09 -0.68 0.44
C LEU A 160 -13.35 -1.52 0.72
N THR A 161 -13.22 -2.84 0.83
CA THR A 161 -14.36 -3.76 0.99
C THR A 161 -15.14 -3.54 2.28
N ILE A 162 -14.49 -3.03 3.34
CA ILE A 162 -15.13 -2.87 4.65
C ILE A 162 -16.16 -1.75 4.70
N TYR A 163 -16.10 -0.80 3.75
CA TYR A 163 -17.08 0.28 3.62
C TYR A 163 -17.90 0.14 2.34
N PRO A 164 -19.15 0.64 2.32
CA PRO A 164 -19.87 0.80 1.06
C PRO A 164 -19.21 1.91 0.24
N LEU A 165 -18.99 1.67 -1.05
CA LEU A 165 -18.64 2.73 -1.99
C LEU A 165 -19.82 3.71 -2.07
N THR A 166 -19.58 4.97 -1.74
CA THR A 166 -20.60 6.01 -1.74
C THR A 166 -20.94 6.39 -3.19
N ARG A 167 -22.22 6.69 -3.46
CA ARG A 167 -22.67 7.19 -4.76
C ARG A 167 -21.95 8.52 -5.04
N GLY A 168 -21.04 8.55 -6.02
CA GLY A 168 -20.22 9.72 -6.36
C GLY A 168 -18.72 9.53 -6.14
N SER A 169 -18.30 8.45 -5.49
CA SER A 169 -16.89 8.06 -5.46
C SER A 169 -16.41 7.65 -6.85
N ASP A 170 -15.17 8.02 -7.19
CA ASP A 170 -14.55 7.65 -8.46
C ASP A 170 -14.67 6.13 -8.68
N PRO A 171 -14.98 5.68 -9.92
CA PRO A 171 -15.03 4.25 -10.21
C PRO A 171 -13.70 3.62 -9.82
N LEU A 172 -13.75 2.52 -9.07
CA LEU A 172 -12.54 1.82 -8.68
C LEU A 172 -11.83 1.30 -9.94
N PRO A 173 -10.53 1.58 -10.12
CA PRO A 173 -9.74 0.92 -11.15
C PRO A 173 -9.65 -0.58 -10.85
N ALA A 174 -9.22 -1.37 -11.86
CA ALA A 174 -9.05 -2.82 -11.70
C ALA A 174 -8.04 -3.18 -10.59
N VAL A 175 -7.05 -2.31 -10.34
CA VAL A 175 -6.09 -2.41 -9.24
C VAL A 175 -6.02 -1.06 -8.57
N VAL A 176 -6.19 -1.03 -7.24
CA VAL A 176 -6.00 0.18 -6.44
C VAL A 176 -4.67 0.07 -5.70
N PRO A 177 -3.63 0.83 -6.08
CA PRO A 177 -2.40 0.90 -5.31
C PRO A 177 -2.63 1.50 -3.92
N PRO A 178 -1.89 1.06 -2.88
CA PRO A 178 -2.01 1.61 -1.53
C PRO A 178 -1.87 3.13 -1.48
N GLY A 179 -0.94 3.69 -2.26
CA GLY A 179 -0.71 5.14 -2.35
C GLY A 179 -1.86 5.95 -2.97
N GLN A 180 -2.92 5.30 -3.46
CA GLN A 180 -4.10 5.94 -4.03
C GLN A 180 -5.31 5.93 -3.09
N LEU A 181 -5.23 5.30 -1.90
CA LEU A 181 -6.37 5.24 -0.97
C LEU A 181 -6.86 6.62 -0.51
N TRP A 182 -6.04 7.66 -0.60
CA TRP A 182 -6.45 9.04 -0.32
C TRP A 182 -7.50 9.59 -1.32
N HIS A 183 -7.76 8.92 -2.45
CA HIS A 183 -8.88 9.28 -3.32
C HIS A 183 -10.25 8.94 -2.72
N TRP A 184 -10.30 8.10 -1.68
CA TRP A 184 -11.53 7.69 -0.98
C TRP A 184 -11.48 8.00 0.52
N GLY A 185 -10.63 8.95 0.93
CA GLY A 185 -10.46 9.33 2.33
C GLY A 185 -9.56 10.55 2.51
N THR A 186 -9.51 11.06 3.74
CA THR A 186 -8.69 12.22 4.10
C THR A 186 -7.46 11.78 4.88
N ILE A 187 -6.27 12.24 4.49
CA ILE A 187 -5.04 12.02 5.25
C ILE A 187 -5.11 12.83 6.54
N ALA A 188 -5.18 12.15 7.69
CA ALA A 188 -5.14 12.78 9.02
C ALA A 188 -3.70 12.94 9.53
N PHE A 189 -2.80 12.03 9.13
CA PHE A 189 -1.38 12.11 9.48
C PHE A 189 -0.51 11.53 8.36
N ASP A 190 0.65 12.14 8.14
CA ASP A 190 1.72 11.65 7.25
C ASP A 190 3.05 11.79 7.98
N SER A 191 3.76 10.68 8.18
CA SER A 191 5.08 10.68 8.81
C SER A 191 6.16 11.32 7.94
N GLY A 192 5.85 11.62 6.68
CA GLY A 192 6.78 12.03 5.65
C GLY A 192 7.72 10.91 5.21
N PRO A 193 8.44 11.09 4.08
CA PRO A 193 9.51 10.18 3.68
C PRO A 193 10.68 10.23 4.68
N VAL A 194 11.36 9.11 4.84
CA VAL A 194 12.68 9.05 5.51
C VAL A 194 13.74 9.28 4.44
N SER A 195 14.41 10.44 4.50
CA SER A 195 15.57 10.72 3.67
C SER A 195 16.69 9.72 4.01
N THR A 196 17.14 8.95 3.03
CA THR A 196 18.47 8.33 3.13
C THR A 196 19.50 9.45 3.16
N PRO A 197 20.54 9.39 4.01
CA PRO A 197 21.69 10.26 3.86
C PRO A 197 22.20 10.15 2.42
N ARG A 198 22.50 11.28 1.78
CA ARG A 198 23.26 11.26 0.53
C ARG A 198 24.68 10.85 0.91
N GLU A 199 25.10 9.67 0.45
CA GLU A 199 26.53 9.29 0.41
C GLU A 199 27.30 10.22 -0.56
#